data_AF-A0A067C1A0-F1
#
_entry.id   AF-A0A067C1A0-F1
#
_cell.length_a   1.000
_cell.length_b   1.000
_cell.length_c   1.000
_cell.angle_alpha   90.00
_cell.angle_beta   90.00
_cell.angle_gamma   90.00
#
_symmetry.space_group_name_H-M   'P 1'
#
loop_
_entity.id
_entity.type
_entity.pdbx_description
1 polymer ?
#
loop_
_entity_poly.entity_id
_entity_poly.type
_entity_poly.pdbx_seq_one_letter_code
_entity_poly.pdbx_strand_id
1 'polypeptide(L)'
;MKNALPSHLSHQAALAVILHESSPHYDGVQRVRAAHDKAFQRWPPHINLLYPFLSAPSEQLPMIVERAKLQAAFPECDHDKRAFAPHLTLGQAEGGVQATAALRSAMEAQLLPLPPWAIASVVVLERNGRDDPFRVVHQVPLRG
;
A
#
# COMPACT_ATOMS: atom_id res chain seq x y z
N MET A 1 7.93 -24.48 -9.37
CA MET A 1 8.31 -24.24 -7.97
C MET A 1 8.07 -22.77 -7.69
N LYS A 2 7.30 -22.41 -6.65
CA LYS A 2 7.18 -20.99 -6.26
C LYS A 2 8.54 -20.60 -5.70
N ASN A 3 9.24 -19.64 -6.33
CA ASN A 3 10.51 -19.17 -5.81
C ASN A 3 10.29 -18.72 -4.37
N ALA A 4 11.06 -19.30 -3.45
CA ALA A 4 11.02 -18.89 -2.06
C ALA A 4 11.41 -17.42 -1.97
N LEU A 5 10.73 -16.69 -1.07
CA LEU A 5 11.10 -15.32 -0.80
C LEU A 5 12.53 -15.29 -0.24
N PRO A 6 13.44 -14.46 -0.78
CA PRO A 6 14.76 -14.25 -0.20
C PRO A 6 14.67 -13.84 1.28
N SER A 7 15.60 -14.30 2.12
CA SER A 7 15.56 -14.06 3.58
C SER A 7 15.65 -12.59 4.00
N HIS A 8 16.16 -11.72 3.11
CA HIS A 8 16.23 -10.28 3.34
C HIS A 8 14.91 -9.56 3.00
N LEU A 9 13.91 -10.27 2.46
CA LEU A 9 12.59 -9.72 2.15
C LEU A 9 11.51 -10.33 3.06
N SER A 10 10.42 -9.60 3.26
CA SER A 10 9.27 -10.03 4.05
C SER A 10 7.95 -9.49 3.51
N HIS A 11 6.90 -10.33 3.56
CA HIS A 11 5.51 -9.93 3.32
C HIS A 11 4.90 -9.23 4.54
N GLN A 12 5.69 -8.98 5.57
CA GLN A 12 5.34 -8.20 6.74
C GLN A 12 5.85 -6.75 6.65
N ALA A 13 6.53 -6.39 5.56
CA ALA A 13 7.00 -5.04 5.31
C ALA A 13 6.63 -4.56 3.90
N ALA A 14 6.38 -3.26 3.76
CA ALA A 14 6.15 -2.60 2.48
C ALA A 14 6.71 -1.17 2.50
N LEU A 15 7.25 -0.71 1.37
CA LEU A 15 7.45 0.71 1.11
C LEU A 15 6.22 1.21 0.35
N ALA A 16 5.55 2.24 0.85
CA ALA A 16 4.25 2.68 0.33
C ALA A 16 4.06 4.19 0.43
N VAL A 17 3.03 4.70 -0.23
CA VAL A 17 2.41 5.99 0.10
C VAL A 17 1.04 5.72 0.69
N ILE A 18 0.60 6.55 1.64
CA ILE A 18 -0.71 6.42 2.28
C ILE A 18 -1.57 7.65 2.03
N LEU A 19 -2.88 7.44 1.92
CA LEU A 19 -3.87 8.51 2.00
C LEU A 19 -3.98 8.91 3.48
N HIS A 20 -3.45 10.09 3.82
CA HIS A 20 -3.43 10.56 5.20
C HIS A 20 -4.82 10.99 5.68
N GLU A 21 -5.07 10.90 6.98
CA GLU A 21 -6.34 11.28 7.64
C GLU A 21 -6.71 12.75 7.40
N SER A 22 -5.70 13.61 7.21
CA SER A 22 -5.91 15.02 6.87
C SER A 22 -6.42 15.25 5.45
N SER A 23 -6.46 14.22 4.60
CA SER A 23 -6.98 14.34 3.24
C SER A 23 -8.52 14.44 3.27
N PRO A 24 -9.12 15.35 2.49
CA PRO A 24 -10.58 15.43 2.38
C PRO A 24 -11.23 14.15 1.80
N HIS A 25 -10.43 13.25 1.22
CA HIS A 25 -10.91 11.98 0.66
C HIS A 25 -10.85 10.82 1.64
N TYR A 26 -10.19 10.98 2.80
CA TYR A 26 -9.91 9.88 3.72
C TYR A 26 -11.19 9.15 4.14
N ASP A 27 -12.17 9.88 4.63
CA ASP A 27 -13.43 9.30 5.12
C ASP A 27 -14.21 8.61 4.00
N GLY A 28 -14.26 9.22 2.81
CA GLY A 28 -14.94 8.62 1.65
C GLY A 28 -14.31 7.28 1.27
N VAL A 29 -12.99 7.28 1.11
CA VAL A 29 -12.22 6.07 0.77
C VAL A 29 -12.36 5.01 1.85
N GLN A 30 -12.24 5.38 3.13
CA GLN A 30 -12.35 4.43 4.23
C GLN A 30 -13.77 3.86 4.39
N ARG A 31 -14.83 4.64 4.13
CA ARG A 31 -16.21 4.11 4.10
C ARG A 31 -16.37 3.03 3.05
N VAL A 32 -15.87 3.26 1.83
CA VAL A 32 -15.93 2.26 0.75
C VAL A 32 -15.08 1.04 1.08
N ARG A 33 -13.86 1.23 1.57
CA ARG A 33 -12.99 0.12 1.97
C ARG A 33 -13.59 -0.69 3.10
N ALA A 34 -14.23 -0.07 4.09
CA ALA A 34 -14.90 -0.78 5.18
C ALA A 34 -15.99 -1.72 4.67
N ALA A 35 -16.70 -1.35 3.61
CA ALA A 35 -17.77 -2.16 3.02
C ALA A 35 -17.25 -3.24 2.06
N HIS A 36 -16.09 -3.05 1.44
CA HIS A 36 -15.70 -3.82 0.25
C HIS A 36 -14.26 -4.36 0.21
N ASP A 37 -13.37 -3.87 1.08
CA ASP A 37 -11.97 -4.30 1.14
C ASP A 37 -11.77 -5.31 2.27
N LYS A 38 -11.50 -6.56 1.90
CA LYS A 38 -11.22 -7.64 2.85
C LYS A 38 -9.96 -7.39 3.69
N ALA A 39 -9.08 -6.52 3.20
CA ALA A 39 -7.85 -6.13 3.87
C ALA A 39 -8.01 -4.85 4.71
N PHE A 40 -9.22 -4.26 4.79
CA PHE A 40 -9.48 -2.99 5.45
C PHE A 40 -8.90 -2.88 6.87
N GLN A 41 -9.15 -3.89 7.72
CA GLN A 41 -8.66 -3.91 9.10
C GLN A 41 -7.14 -4.05 9.21
N ARG A 42 -6.50 -4.62 8.19
CA ARG A 42 -5.05 -4.91 8.21
C ARG A 42 -4.21 -3.83 7.56
N TRP A 43 -4.77 -3.05 6.64
CA TRP A 43 -4.01 -2.11 5.83
C TRP A 43 -4.62 -0.70 5.89
N PRO A 44 -3.80 0.34 6.14
CA PRO A 44 -4.23 1.71 5.87
C PRO A 44 -4.52 1.88 4.37
N PRO A 45 -5.22 2.94 3.95
CA PRO A 45 -5.45 3.23 2.54
C PRO A 45 -4.12 3.60 1.88
N HIS A 46 -3.55 2.70 1.10
CA HIS A 46 -2.15 2.76 0.66
C HIS A 46 -2.00 2.45 -0.84
N ILE A 47 -0.85 2.83 -1.38
CA ILE A 47 -0.34 2.43 -2.68
C ILE A 47 1.06 1.87 -2.43
N ASN A 48 1.28 0.59 -2.77
CA ASN A 48 2.59 -0.02 -2.63
C ASN A 48 3.56 0.53 -3.69
N LEU A 49 4.77 0.87 -3.25
CA LEU A 49 5.90 1.21 -4.10
C LEU A 49 6.83 0.02 -4.26
N LEU A 50 7.16 -0.66 -3.14
CA LEU A 50 7.93 -1.90 -3.10
C LEU A 50 7.25 -2.89 -2.15
N TYR A 51 6.92 -4.08 -2.66
CA TYR A 51 6.36 -5.17 -1.89
C TYR A 51 6.66 -6.51 -2.56
N PRO A 52 7.13 -7.54 -1.81
CA PRO A 52 7.60 -7.50 -0.43
C PRO A 52 8.81 -6.57 -0.25
N PHE A 53 9.04 -6.09 0.98
CA PHE A 53 10.14 -5.17 1.30
C PHE A 53 11.12 -5.80 2.30
N LEU A 54 12.08 -5.04 2.84
CA LEU A 54 13.12 -5.51 3.77
C LEU A 54 12.53 -6.27 4.96
N SER A 55 13.20 -7.33 5.42
CA SER A 55 12.70 -8.20 6.49
C SER A 55 12.71 -7.57 7.89
N ALA A 56 13.60 -6.62 8.12
CA ALA A 56 13.67 -5.84 9.36
C ALA A 56 13.91 -4.35 9.02
N PRO A 57 12.91 -3.66 8.44
CA PRO A 57 13.10 -2.30 7.95
C PRO A 57 13.30 -1.30 9.10
N SER A 58 12.71 -1.55 10.26
CA SER A 58 12.88 -0.76 11.49
C SER A 58 14.33 -0.71 11.99
N GLU A 59 15.15 -1.72 11.69
CA GLU A 59 16.59 -1.73 11.99
C GLU A 59 17.42 -0.94 10.97
N GLN A 60 16.82 -0.58 9.83
CA GLN A 60 17.50 0.01 8.67
C GLN A 60 17.01 1.41 8.33
N LEU A 61 16.22 2.03 9.21
CA LEU A 61 15.56 3.32 8.95
C LEU A 61 16.51 4.42 8.48
N PRO A 62 17.70 4.66 9.08
CA PRO A 62 18.59 5.70 8.61
C PRO A 62 19.03 5.53 7.15
N MET A 63 19.29 4.28 6.74
CA MET A 63 19.64 3.97 5.34
C MET A 63 18.43 4.18 4.42
N ILE A 64 17.24 3.80 4.86
CA ILE A 64 16.01 3.95 4.07
C ILE A 64 15.71 5.42 3.80
N VAL A 65 15.93 6.30 4.79
CA VAL A 65 15.72 7.76 4.66
C VAL A 65 16.62 8.34 3.55
N GLU A 66 17.92 8.05 3.62
CA GLU A 66 18.92 8.57 2.68
C GLU A 66 18.71 8.04 1.26
N ARG A 67 18.14 6.85 1.15
CA ARG A 67 17.97 6.13 -0.10
C ARG A 67 16.53 6.15 -0.63
N ALA A 68 15.64 7.04 -0.18
CA ALA A 68 14.24 7.03 -0.63
C ALA A 68 14.00 7.30 -2.14
N LYS A 69 15.04 7.27 -2.99
CA LYS A 69 14.98 7.26 -4.46
C LYS A 69 14.51 5.90 -5.01
N LEU A 70 13.29 5.47 -4.64
CA LEU A 70 12.51 4.32 -5.19
C LEU A 70 13.34 3.05 -5.54
N GLN A 71 12.96 2.28 -6.58
CA GLN A 71 13.56 0.97 -6.90
C GLN A 71 15.09 1.03 -7.11
N ALA A 72 15.62 2.12 -7.65
CA ALA A 72 17.06 2.27 -7.92
C ALA A 72 17.91 2.22 -6.63
N ALA A 73 17.32 2.61 -5.50
CA ALA A 73 17.95 2.56 -4.20
C ALA A 73 17.87 1.20 -3.49
N PHE A 74 16.94 0.35 -3.92
CA PHE A 74 16.70 -0.99 -3.38
C PHE A 74 16.60 -2.01 -4.53
N PRO A 75 17.64 -2.18 -5.35
CA PRO A 75 17.60 -3.13 -6.48
C PRO A 75 17.31 -4.58 -6.03
N GLU A 76 17.60 -4.93 -4.78
CA GLU A 76 17.28 -6.22 -4.17
C GLU A 76 15.77 -6.42 -3.91
N CYS A 77 15.00 -5.35 -3.78
CA CYS A 77 13.55 -5.38 -3.58
C CYS A 77 12.81 -5.50 -4.92
N ASP A 78 13.17 -6.49 -5.73
CA ASP A 78 12.62 -6.72 -7.09
C ASP A 78 12.01 -8.14 -7.19
N HIS A 79 11.34 -8.59 -6.12
CA HIS A 79 10.72 -9.92 -6.09
C HIS A 79 9.40 -9.96 -6.88
N ASP A 80 8.62 -8.88 -6.86
CA ASP A 80 7.40 -8.76 -7.66
C ASP A 80 7.73 -8.32 -9.09
N LYS A 81 7.64 -9.26 -10.04
CA LYS A 81 7.97 -9.05 -11.46
C LYS A 81 6.81 -8.48 -12.28
N ARG A 82 5.66 -8.21 -11.67
CA ARG A 82 4.52 -7.63 -12.38
C ARG A 82 4.84 -6.19 -12.78
N ALA A 83 4.25 -5.74 -13.87
CA ALA A 83 4.35 -4.34 -14.28
C ALA A 83 3.83 -3.43 -13.15
N PHE A 84 4.59 -2.38 -12.84
CA PHE A 84 4.21 -1.43 -11.80
C PHE A 84 2.96 -0.65 -12.24
N ALA A 85 1.84 -0.93 -11.59
CA ALA A 85 0.58 -0.22 -11.75
C ALA A 85 0.17 0.36 -10.38
N PRO A 86 0.53 1.61 -10.07
CA PRO A 86 0.23 2.21 -8.77
C PRO A 86 -1.28 2.35 -8.60
N HIS A 87 -1.82 1.72 -7.56
CA HIS A 87 -3.25 1.74 -7.28
C HIS A 87 -3.51 1.72 -5.78
N LEU A 88 -4.63 2.30 -5.38
CA LEU A 88 -5.20 2.20 -4.04
C LEU A 88 -6.36 1.21 -4.11
N THR A 89 -6.27 0.12 -3.37
CA THR A 89 -7.35 -0.87 -3.33
C THR A 89 -8.55 -0.32 -2.56
N LEU A 90 -9.67 -0.17 -3.25
CA LEU A 90 -10.94 0.25 -2.66
C LEU A 90 -11.82 -0.94 -2.24
N GLY A 91 -11.63 -2.10 -2.88
CA GLY A 91 -12.34 -3.34 -2.58
C GLY A 91 -11.99 -4.47 -3.53
N GLN A 92 -12.41 -5.69 -3.17
CA GLN A 92 -12.21 -6.88 -3.99
C GLN A 92 -13.53 -7.64 -4.13
N ALA A 93 -13.90 -7.98 -5.38
CA ALA A 93 -15.09 -8.78 -5.67
C ALA A 93 -14.74 -10.27 -5.82
N GLU A 94 -15.63 -11.14 -5.33
CA GLU A 94 -15.65 -12.56 -5.67
C GLU A 94 -16.83 -12.81 -6.61
N GLY A 95 -16.66 -13.66 -7.64
CA GLY A 95 -17.73 -13.94 -8.61
C GLY A 95 -17.52 -13.36 -10.02
N GLY A 96 -16.27 -13.07 -10.40
CA GLY A 96 -15.93 -12.76 -11.80
C GLY A 96 -16.44 -11.41 -12.29
N VAL A 97 -16.70 -11.30 -13.60
CA VAL A 97 -16.94 -10.02 -14.29
C VAL A 97 -18.17 -9.29 -13.77
N GLN A 98 -19.28 -10.00 -13.52
CA GLN A 98 -20.53 -9.37 -13.08
C GLN A 98 -20.42 -8.76 -11.68
N ALA A 99 -19.84 -9.51 -10.72
CA ALA A 99 -19.60 -9.00 -9.38
C ALA A 99 -18.62 -7.81 -9.39
N THR A 100 -17.60 -7.87 -10.25
CA THR A 100 -16.65 -6.76 -10.44
C THR A 100 -17.34 -5.52 -10.99
N ALA A 101 -18.24 -5.67 -11.97
CA ALA A 101 -18.99 -4.55 -12.54
C ALA A 101 -19.94 -3.91 -11.53
N ALA A 102 -20.64 -4.72 -10.73
CA ALA A 102 -21.51 -4.23 -9.66
C ALA A 102 -20.72 -3.46 -8.60
N LEU A 103 -19.56 -4.01 -8.17
CA LEU A 103 -18.68 -3.35 -7.22
C LEU A 103 -18.15 -2.01 -7.77
N ARG A 104 -17.72 -2.00 -9.03
CA ARG A 104 -17.27 -0.78 -9.73
C ARG A 104 -18.37 0.28 -9.72
N SER A 105 -19.59 -0.06 -10.12
CA SER A 105 -20.71 0.89 -10.16
C SER A 105 -21.03 1.46 -8.77
N ALA A 106 -21.01 0.62 -7.73
CA ALA A 106 -21.22 1.07 -6.35
C ALA A 106 -20.11 2.02 -5.86
N MET A 107 -18.85 1.78 -6.24
CA MET A 107 -17.72 2.65 -5.90
C MET A 107 -17.80 3.98 -6.64
N GLU A 108 -18.11 3.97 -7.94
CA GLU A 108 -18.23 5.19 -8.74
C GLU A 108 -19.31 6.12 -8.16
N ALA A 109 -20.45 5.57 -7.75
CA ALA A 109 -21.53 6.34 -7.13
C ALA A 109 -21.18 6.94 -5.76
N GLN A 110 -20.26 6.31 -5.00
CA GLN A 110 -19.90 6.74 -3.63
C GLN A 110 -18.68 7.65 -3.57
N LEU A 111 -17.79 7.56 -4.55
CA LEU A 111 -16.47 8.20 -4.50
C LEU A 111 -16.24 9.23 -5.58
N LEU A 112 -16.87 9.12 -6.75
CA LEU A 112 -16.51 9.98 -7.87
C LEU A 112 -17.37 11.25 -7.95
N PRO A 113 -16.78 12.38 -8.40
CA PRO A 113 -15.37 12.53 -8.77
C PRO A 113 -14.44 12.67 -7.55
N LEU A 114 -13.25 12.03 -7.62
CA LEU A 114 -12.16 12.29 -6.68
C LEU A 114 -11.20 13.31 -7.30
N PRO A 115 -11.10 14.54 -6.76
CA PRO A 115 -10.06 15.47 -7.21
C PRO A 115 -8.66 14.96 -6.82
N PRO A 116 -7.60 15.51 -7.44
CA PRO A 116 -6.23 15.16 -7.07
C PRO A 116 -5.96 15.44 -5.59
N TRP A 117 -5.13 14.59 -4.98
CA TRP A 117 -4.65 14.79 -3.61
C TRP A 117 -3.13 14.78 -3.58
N ALA A 118 -2.56 15.54 -2.65
CA ALA A 118 -1.11 15.66 -2.52
C ALA A 118 -0.53 14.48 -1.72
N ILE A 119 0.49 13.82 -2.27
CA ILE A 119 1.26 12.81 -1.55
C ILE A 119 2.31 13.53 -0.69
N ALA A 120 2.13 13.49 0.63
CA ALA A 120 3.02 14.20 1.56
C ALA A 120 4.30 13.44 1.89
N SER A 121 4.31 12.10 1.76
CA SER A 121 5.41 11.28 2.26
C SER A 121 5.40 9.86 1.69
N VAL A 122 6.58 9.25 1.65
CA VAL A 122 6.76 7.80 1.57
C VAL A 122 6.82 7.23 2.99
N VAL A 123 6.18 6.10 3.22
CA VAL A 123 6.15 5.41 4.51
C VAL A 123 6.71 4.01 4.41
N VAL A 124 7.30 3.56 5.52
CA VAL A 124 7.61 2.16 5.77
C VAL A 124 6.47 1.59 6.61
N LEU A 125 5.80 0.58 6.07
CA LEU A 125 4.78 -0.19 6.77
C LEU A 125 5.40 -1.49 7.28
N GLU A 126 5.13 -1.83 8.53
CA GLU A 126 5.56 -3.08 9.16
C GLU A 126 4.43 -3.69 10.00
N ARG A 127 4.46 -5.01 10.19
CA ARG A 127 3.57 -5.76 11.10
C ARG A 127 4.32 -6.96 11.69
N ASN A 128 3.82 -7.50 12.80
CA ASN A 128 4.51 -8.61 13.49
C ASN A 128 4.01 -9.98 13.03
N GLY A 129 2.69 -10.13 12.90
CA GLY A 129 2.02 -11.37 12.49
C GLY A 129 1.37 -11.28 11.10
N ARG A 130 1.01 -12.44 10.54
CA ARG A 130 0.30 -12.54 9.25
C ARG A 130 -1.08 -11.87 9.27
N ASP A 131 -1.73 -11.80 10.42
CA ASP A 131 -3.07 -11.21 10.55
C ASP A 131 -3.07 -9.89 11.31
N ASP A 132 -1.91 -9.46 11.79
CA ASP A 132 -1.75 -8.17 12.44
C ASP A 132 -1.88 -7.01 11.44
N PRO A 133 -2.40 -5.86 11.88
CA PRO A 133 -2.44 -4.66 11.09
C PRO A 133 -1.04 -4.11 10.83
N PHE A 134 -0.82 -3.61 9.62
CA PHE A 134 0.33 -2.80 9.27
C PHE A 134 0.27 -1.45 10.00
N ARG A 135 1.43 -1.03 10.47
CA ARG A 135 1.64 0.27 11.13
C ARG A 135 2.75 1.00 10.42
N VAL A 136 2.64 2.33 10.38
CA VAL A 136 3.72 3.19 9.92
C VAL A 136 4.83 3.16 10.98
N VAL A 137 5.97 2.57 10.65
CA VAL A 137 7.16 2.56 11.53
C VAL A 137 8.13 3.69 11.18
N HIS A 138 8.00 4.24 9.98
CA HIS A 138 8.81 5.37 9.54
C HIS A 138 8.16 6.13 8.38
N GLN A 139 8.50 7.41 8.24
CA GLN A 139 7.97 8.31 7.23
C GLN A 139 9.05 9.26 6.74
N VAL A 140 9.21 9.35 5.43
CA VAL A 140 10.09 10.30 4.76
C VAL A 140 9.22 11.31 4.02
N PRO A 141 9.19 12.59 4.45
CA PRO A 141 8.44 13.63 3.76
C PRO A 141 8.92 13.79 2.32
N LEU A 142 7.99 13.87 1.38
CA LEU A 142 8.29 14.27 0.02
C LEU A 142 8.37 15.80 0.02
N ARG A 143 9.58 16.34 -0.11
CA ARG A 143 9.77 17.76 -0.35
C ARG A 143 9.45 18.02 -1.82
N GLY A 144 8.40 18.81 -2.07
CA GLY A 144 8.12 19.40 -3.38
C GLY A 144 9.10 20.51 -3.70
#